data_AF-A0A0J7K8Z4-F1
#
_entry.id   AF-A0A0J7K8Z4-F1
#
_cell.length_a   1.000
_cell.length_b   1.000
_cell.length_c   1.000
_cell.angle_alpha   90.00
_cell.angle_beta   90.00
_cell.angle_gamma   90.00
#
_symmetry.space_group_name_H-M   'P 1'
#
loop_
_entity.id
_entity.type
_entity.pdbx_description
1 polymer ?
#
loop_
_entity_poly.entity_id
_entity_poly.type
_entity_poly.pdbx_seq_one_letter_code
_entity_poly.pdbx_strand_id
1 'polypeptide(L)'
;MRRLKNWMSEDLWNEGTKAHKDIQVVRKMHRAIRLKLCERDNDEIDAATKIPNPWCPDRKMILDDFSSCPYPTVENGCLHLIIKPKGLNQADMSATQFAFMGMFVLYPHEFGIYATDEDMTAFCHVWRGIGYLLGIQDE
;
A
#
# COMPACT_ATOMS: atom_id res chain seq x y z
N MET A 1 -7.20 -10.04 -2.69
CA MET A 1 -8.27 -9.46 -1.83
C MET A 1 -8.78 -10.34 -0.69
N ARG A 2 -8.48 -11.66 -0.62
CA ARG A 2 -9.04 -12.54 0.44
C ARG A 2 -8.75 -12.10 1.88
N ARG A 3 -7.55 -11.59 2.18
CA ARG A 3 -7.16 -11.15 3.53
C ARG A 3 -7.94 -9.91 3.98
N LEU A 4 -7.99 -8.88 3.12
CA LEU A 4 -8.78 -7.67 3.36
C LEU A 4 -10.24 -7.99 3.66
N LYS A 5 -10.84 -8.93 2.92
CA LYS A 5 -12.23 -9.34 3.17
C LYS A 5 -12.41 -9.84 4.61
N ASN A 6 -11.50 -10.68 5.10
CA ASN A 6 -11.58 -11.20 6.48
C ASN A 6 -11.44 -10.08 7.51
N TRP A 7 -10.57 -9.09 7.28
CA TRP A 7 -10.40 -7.93 8.17
C TRP A 7 -11.67 -7.11 8.37
N MET A 8 -12.54 -7.08 7.35
CA MET A 8 -13.81 -6.37 7.41
C MET A 8 -14.97 -7.22 7.93
N SER A 9 -14.82 -8.54 7.99
CA SER A 9 -15.92 -9.48 8.28
C SER A 9 -15.77 -10.26 9.58
N GLU A 10 -14.61 -10.21 10.22
CA GLU A 10 -14.34 -10.88 11.50
C GLU A 10 -13.62 -9.93 12.46
N ASP A 11 -13.63 -10.27 13.75
CA ASP A 11 -12.98 -9.47 14.80
C ASP A 11 -11.45 -9.52 14.70
N LEU A 12 -10.83 -8.37 14.42
CA LEU A 12 -9.37 -8.20 14.30
C LEU A 12 -8.64 -8.23 15.65
N TRP A 13 -9.32 -8.00 16.75
CA TRP A 13 -8.72 -7.91 18.09
C TRP A 13 -8.73 -9.26 18.81
N ASN A 14 -9.48 -10.24 18.31
CA ASN A 14 -9.49 -11.60 18.83
C ASN A 14 -8.47 -12.49 18.11
N GLU A 15 -7.44 -12.94 18.83
CA GLU A 15 -6.35 -13.78 18.29
C GLU A 15 -6.81 -15.11 17.68
N GLY A 16 -7.99 -15.61 18.08
CA GLY A 16 -8.58 -16.84 17.56
C GLY A 16 -9.07 -16.71 16.11
N THR A 17 -9.40 -15.51 15.65
CA THR A 17 -10.04 -15.27 14.35
C THR A 17 -9.07 -15.39 13.19
N LYS A 18 -9.62 -15.54 11.99
CA LYS A 18 -8.83 -15.54 10.77
C LYS A 18 -8.38 -14.12 10.42
N ALA A 19 -9.19 -13.11 10.72
CA ALA A 19 -8.80 -11.71 10.55
C ALA A 19 -7.52 -11.36 11.32
N HIS A 20 -7.45 -11.71 12.60
CA HIS A 20 -6.26 -11.44 13.42
C HIS A 20 -5.04 -12.19 12.88
N LYS A 21 -5.17 -13.46 12.53
CA LYS A 21 -4.07 -14.24 11.93
C LYS A 21 -3.61 -13.63 10.61
N ASP A 22 -4.53 -13.20 9.77
CA ASP A 22 -4.23 -12.62 8.47
C ASP A 22 -3.52 -11.26 8.58
N ILE A 23 -3.92 -10.39 9.52
CA ILE A 23 -3.26 -9.09 9.73
C ILE A 23 -1.85 -9.26 10.30
N GLN A 24 -1.65 -10.23 11.21
CA GLN A 24 -0.32 -10.57 11.72
C GLN A 24 0.62 -11.12 10.63
N VAL A 25 0.09 -11.92 9.69
CA VAL A 25 0.87 -12.36 8.53
C VAL A 25 1.31 -11.16 7.68
N VAL A 26 0.42 -10.19 7.44
CA VAL A 26 0.77 -8.99 6.66
C VAL A 26 1.80 -8.13 7.41
N ARG A 27 1.66 -7.93 8.73
CA ARG A 27 2.67 -7.26 9.57
C ARG A 27 4.05 -7.91 9.42
N LYS A 28 4.11 -9.25 9.47
CA LYS A 28 5.35 -10.01 9.27
C LYS A 28 5.92 -9.81 7.86
N MET A 29 5.07 -9.77 6.84
CA MET A 29 5.50 -9.50 5.46
C MET A 29 6.08 -8.09 5.32
N HIS A 30 5.41 -7.06 5.85
CA HIS A 30 5.92 -5.67 5.86
C HIS A 30 7.27 -5.57 6.57
N ARG A 31 7.43 -6.21 7.73
CA ARG A 31 8.72 -6.25 8.44
C ARG A 31 9.80 -6.97 7.62
N ALA A 32 9.47 -8.11 7.02
CA ALA A 32 10.43 -8.89 6.24
C ALA A 32 10.92 -8.12 5.01
N ILE A 33 10.02 -7.45 4.28
CA ILE A 33 10.43 -6.65 3.12
C ILE A 33 11.22 -5.41 3.54
N ARG A 34 10.83 -4.73 4.63
CA ARG A 34 11.61 -3.62 5.19
C ARG A 34 13.05 -4.02 5.46
N LEU A 35 13.27 -5.12 6.17
CA LEU A 35 14.62 -5.60 6.50
C LEU A 35 15.42 -5.90 5.22
N LYS A 36 14.83 -6.63 4.27
CA LYS A 36 15.46 -6.94 2.98
C LYS A 36 15.85 -5.69 2.18
N LEU A 37 14.99 -4.66 2.17
CA LEU A 37 15.26 -3.40 1.47
C LEU A 37 16.31 -2.55 2.18
N CYS A 38 16.35 -2.56 3.52
CA CYS A 38 17.35 -1.83 4.29
C CYS A 38 18.77 -2.41 4.10
N GLU A 39 18.87 -3.73 3.97
CA GLU A 39 20.14 -4.46 3.81
C GLU A 39 20.76 -4.36 2.41
N ARG A 40 19.99 -3.94 1.41
CA ARG A 40 20.45 -3.88 0.01
C ARG A 40 20.71 -2.46 -0.46
N ASP A 41 21.61 -2.28 -1.40
CA ASP A 41 21.70 -1.02 -2.14
C ASP A 41 20.66 -0.93 -3.27
N ASN A 42 20.58 0.23 -3.92
CA ASN A 42 19.58 0.47 -4.96
C ASN A 42 19.84 -0.39 -6.20
N ASP A 43 21.10 -0.64 -6.56
CA ASP A 43 21.44 -1.40 -7.76
C ASP A 43 21.13 -2.88 -7.57
N GLU A 44 21.36 -3.42 -6.38
CA GLU A 44 20.96 -4.77 -5.97
C GLU A 44 19.43 -4.94 -5.97
N ILE A 45 18.68 -3.92 -5.54
CA ILE A 45 17.21 -3.92 -5.59
C ILE A 45 16.74 -3.87 -7.05
N ASP A 46 17.29 -2.97 -7.86
CA ASP A 46 16.93 -2.79 -9.26
C ASP A 46 17.22 -4.10 -10.05
N ALA A 47 18.35 -4.76 -9.78
CA ALA A 47 18.68 -6.05 -10.37
C ALA A 47 17.71 -7.16 -9.92
N ALA A 48 17.38 -7.23 -8.63
CA ALA A 48 16.50 -8.26 -8.07
C ALA A 48 15.01 -8.08 -8.44
N THR A 49 14.61 -6.86 -8.79
CA THR A 49 13.22 -6.52 -9.14
C THR A 49 12.98 -6.43 -10.65
N LYS A 50 14.03 -6.60 -11.47
CA LYS A 50 13.92 -6.64 -12.93
C LYS A 50 13.08 -7.85 -13.37
N ILE A 51 11.90 -7.57 -13.93
CA ILE A 51 11.02 -8.59 -14.51
C ILE A 51 11.32 -8.65 -16.02
N PRO A 52 11.90 -9.75 -16.55
CA PRO A 52 12.35 -9.81 -17.94
C PRO A 52 11.20 -9.80 -18.95
N ASN A 53 10.06 -10.42 -18.61
CA ASN A 53 8.87 -10.49 -19.45
C ASN A 53 7.63 -10.16 -18.61
N PRO A 54 7.42 -8.88 -18.24
CA PRO A 54 6.26 -8.51 -17.46
C PRO A 54 5.01 -8.79 -18.29
N TRP A 55 4.06 -9.54 -17.73
CA TRP A 55 2.80 -9.80 -18.39
C TRP A 55 1.96 -8.51 -18.39
N CYS A 56 1.90 -7.88 -19.55
CA CYS A 56 1.06 -6.72 -19.81
C CYS A 56 0.61 -6.80 -21.28
N PRO A 57 -0.64 -7.22 -21.55
CA PRO A 57 -1.17 -7.37 -22.90
C PRO A 57 -0.97 -6.12 -23.77
N ASP A 58 -1.09 -4.96 -23.17
CA ASP A 58 -0.97 -3.66 -23.84
C ASP A 58 0.45 -3.09 -23.84
N ARG A 59 1.47 -3.85 -23.38
CA ARG A 59 2.85 -3.33 -23.22
C ARG A 59 3.38 -2.72 -24.50
N LYS A 60 3.17 -3.39 -25.63
CA LYS A 60 3.63 -2.91 -26.93
C LYS A 60 2.94 -1.59 -27.29
N MET A 61 1.60 -1.54 -27.16
CA MET A 61 0.81 -0.35 -27.45
C MET A 61 1.25 0.83 -26.57
N ILE A 62 1.43 0.61 -25.27
CA ILE A 62 1.92 1.62 -24.33
C ILE A 62 3.30 2.12 -24.77
N LEU A 63 4.25 1.23 -25.08
CA LEU A 63 5.59 1.66 -25.52
C LEU A 63 5.56 2.45 -26.83
N ASP A 64 4.71 2.03 -27.78
CA ASP A 64 4.53 2.73 -29.05
C ASP A 64 3.93 4.14 -28.82
N ASP A 65 2.90 4.26 -27.97
CA ASP A 65 2.26 5.54 -27.61
C ASP A 65 3.24 6.51 -26.92
N PHE A 66 4.15 5.98 -26.08
CA PHE A 66 5.17 6.77 -25.39
C PHE A 66 6.46 6.96 -26.19
N SER A 67 6.59 6.40 -27.41
CA SER A 67 7.82 6.44 -28.20
C SER A 67 8.25 7.86 -28.60
N SER A 68 7.30 8.78 -28.76
CA SER A 68 7.53 10.20 -29.04
C SER A 68 7.41 11.10 -27.82
N CYS A 69 7.26 10.55 -26.62
CA CYS A 69 7.12 11.34 -25.40
C CYS A 69 8.44 12.07 -25.09
N PRO A 70 8.46 13.41 -24.98
CA PRO A 70 9.67 14.18 -24.67
C PRO A 70 10.07 14.06 -23.19
N TYR A 71 9.18 13.51 -22.35
CA TYR A 71 9.44 13.20 -20.96
C TYR A 71 10.04 11.80 -20.84
N PRO A 72 10.83 11.53 -19.79
CA PRO A 72 11.44 10.23 -19.64
C PRO A 72 10.34 9.15 -19.66
N THR A 73 10.57 8.00 -20.29
CA THR A 73 9.54 6.95 -20.51
C THR A 73 9.64 5.84 -19.46
N VAL A 74 8.78 4.81 -19.48
CA VAL A 74 8.91 3.67 -18.55
C VAL A 74 10.32 3.04 -18.60
N GLU A 75 10.99 3.11 -19.75
CA GLU A 75 12.36 2.60 -19.94
C GLU A 75 13.44 3.69 -19.76
N ASN A 76 13.11 4.97 -19.98
CA ASN A 76 14.05 6.11 -19.88
C ASN A 76 13.80 7.05 -18.67
N GLY A 77 12.97 6.67 -17.69
CA GLY A 77 12.86 7.32 -16.37
C GLY A 77 11.57 8.11 -16.03
N CYS A 78 10.39 7.79 -16.58
CA CYS A 78 9.14 8.57 -16.36
C CYS A 78 8.67 8.61 -14.91
N LEU A 79 9.17 7.72 -14.08
CA LEU A 79 9.01 7.77 -12.64
C LEU A 79 10.36 7.48 -12.01
N HIS A 80 11.35 8.30 -12.31
CA HIS A 80 12.16 8.74 -11.19
C HIS A 80 11.19 9.51 -10.28
N LEU A 81 10.49 8.77 -9.41
CA LEU A 81 10.06 9.34 -8.15
C LEU A 81 11.31 10.11 -7.69
N ILE A 82 11.15 11.41 -7.46
CA ILE A 82 12.21 12.31 -6.96
C ILE A 82 12.89 11.69 -5.72
N ILE A 83 12.22 10.71 -5.13
CA ILE A 83 12.61 9.86 -4.04
C ILE A 83 12.80 8.44 -4.61
N LYS A 84 13.98 7.84 -4.48
CA LYS A 84 14.11 6.36 -4.48
C LYS A 84 13.90 5.90 -3.03
N PRO A 85 12.66 5.68 -2.57
CA PRO A 85 12.43 5.37 -1.16
C PRO A 85 13.12 4.04 -0.85
N LYS A 86 14.13 4.10 0.03
CA LYS A 86 14.80 2.92 0.53
C LYS A 86 14.09 2.46 1.80
N GLY A 87 13.52 1.27 1.74
CA GLY A 87 12.82 0.66 2.87
C GLY A 87 11.32 0.94 2.89
N LEU A 88 10.70 0.52 3.99
CA LEU A 88 9.29 0.72 4.30
C LEU A 88 9.23 1.31 5.70
N ASN A 89 9.07 2.62 5.78
CA ASN A 89 9.06 3.40 7.01
C ASN A 89 7.63 3.74 7.46
N GLN A 90 7.50 4.48 8.57
CA GLN A 90 6.19 4.86 9.13
C GLN A 90 5.41 5.77 8.18
N ALA A 91 6.07 6.73 7.51
CA ALA A 91 5.42 7.60 6.54
C ALA A 91 4.88 6.80 5.35
N ASP A 92 5.62 5.81 4.84
CA ASP A 92 5.15 4.95 3.73
C ASP A 92 3.90 4.14 4.14
N MET A 93 3.91 3.60 5.37
CA MET A 93 2.80 2.84 5.94
C MET A 93 1.55 3.71 6.13
N SER A 94 1.70 4.90 6.72
CA SER A 94 0.61 5.84 6.95
C SER A 94 0.07 6.43 5.65
N ALA A 95 0.94 6.77 4.70
CA ALA A 95 0.53 7.25 3.37
C ALA A 95 -0.27 6.18 2.62
N THR A 96 0.15 4.92 2.71
CA THR A 96 -0.61 3.81 2.12
C THR A 96 -1.98 3.68 2.78
N GLN A 97 -2.06 3.70 4.12
CA GLN A 97 -3.36 3.63 4.81
C GLN A 97 -4.29 4.79 4.42
N PHE A 98 -3.74 6.01 4.32
CA PHE A 98 -4.48 7.17 3.83
C PHE A 98 -4.95 6.98 2.38
N ALA A 99 -4.11 6.43 1.49
CA ALA A 99 -4.51 6.18 0.10
C ALA A 99 -5.69 5.20 0.00
N PHE A 100 -5.83 4.26 0.95
CA PHE A 100 -6.97 3.35 1.00
C PHE A 100 -8.23 3.98 1.59
N MET A 101 -8.11 4.80 2.64
CA MET A 101 -9.25 5.18 3.49
C MET A 101 -9.48 6.69 3.63
N GLY A 102 -8.46 7.50 3.40
CA GLY A 102 -8.48 8.94 3.55
C GLY A 102 -9.52 9.62 2.65
N MET A 103 -9.73 9.10 1.43
CA MET A 103 -10.74 9.65 0.52
C MET A 103 -12.17 9.49 1.04
N PHE A 104 -12.47 8.39 1.75
CA PHE A 104 -13.78 8.20 2.39
C PHE A 104 -13.99 9.14 3.57
N VAL A 105 -12.91 9.52 4.26
CA VAL A 105 -12.96 10.49 5.38
C VAL A 105 -13.10 11.91 4.86
N LEU A 106 -12.36 12.28 3.81
CA LEU A 106 -12.35 13.63 3.26
C LEU A 106 -13.59 13.95 2.42
N TYR A 107 -14.09 12.98 1.66
CA TYR A 107 -15.17 13.18 0.70
C TYR A 107 -16.25 12.09 0.78
N PRO A 108 -16.82 11.79 1.97
CA PRO A 108 -17.75 10.67 2.15
C PRO A 108 -18.94 10.70 1.18
N HIS A 109 -19.49 11.89 0.90
CA HIS A 109 -20.63 12.06 0.00
C HIS A 109 -20.34 11.71 -1.46
N GLU A 110 -19.12 11.93 -1.96
CA GLU A 110 -18.72 11.54 -3.32
C GLU A 110 -18.70 10.02 -3.49
N PHE A 111 -18.57 9.29 -2.38
CA PHE A 111 -18.65 7.83 -2.33
C PHE A 111 -20.02 7.32 -1.86
N GLY A 112 -21.02 8.20 -1.73
CA GLY A 112 -22.38 7.83 -1.30
C GLY A 112 -22.47 7.40 0.16
N ILE A 113 -21.50 7.79 0.99
CA ILE A 113 -21.48 7.49 2.43
C ILE A 113 -22.27 8.58 3.15
N TYR A 114 -23.35 8.18 3.80
CA TYR A 114 -24.16 9.04 4.67
C TYR A 114 -24.06 8.48 6.09
N ALA A 115 -23.15 9.05 6.87
CA ALA A 115 -22.76 8.59 8.19
C ALA A 115 -22.85 9.76 9.19
N THR A 116 -23.12 9.46 10.45
CA THR A 116 -23.07 10.46 11.52
C THR A 116 -21.61 10.79 11.88
N ASP A 117 -21.39 11.89 12.61
CA ASP A 117 -20.05 12.22 13.12
C ASP A 117 -19.50 11.11 14.04
N GLU A 118 -20.38 10.42 14.77
CA GLU A 118 -20.03 9.27 15.60
C GLU A 118 -19.57 8.10 14.74
N ASP A 119 -20.29 7.77 13.67
CA ASP A 119 -19.90 6.71 12.72
C ASP A 119 -18.55 7.01 12.06
N MET A 120 -18.32 8.26 11.66
CA MET A 120 -17.05 8.69 11.06
C MET A 120 -15.90 8.61 12.07
N THR A 121 -16.16 8.96 13.33
CA THR A 121 -15.19 8.83 14.43
C THR A 121 -14.87 7.37 14.70
N ALA A 122 -15.88 6.50 14.75
CA ALA A 122 -15.72 5.06 14.92
C ALA A 122 -14.93 4.45 13.75
N PHE A 123 -15.21 4.86 12.51
CA PHE A 123 -14.47 4.45 11.32
C PHE A 123 -12.97 4.81 11.43
N CYS A 124 -12.67 6.06 11.79
CA CYS A 124 -11.30 6.52 12.03
C CYS A 124 -10.62 5.71 13.16
N HIS A 125 -11.34 5.40 14.23
CA HIS A 125 -10.82 4.61 15.35
C HIS A 125 -10.48 3.17 14.93
N VAL A 126 -11.35 2.52 14.15
CA VAL A 126 -11.10 1.19 13.59
C VAL A 126 -9.85 1.19 12.71
N TRP A 127 -9.71 2.18 11.82
CA TRP A 127 -8.53 2.25 10.93
C TRP A 127 -7.25 2.63 11.65
N ARG A 128 -7.31 3.44 12.71
CA ARG A 128 -6.18 3.63 13.64
C ARG A 128 -5.74 2.29 14.24
N GLY A 129 -6.68 1.50 14.75
CA GLY A 129 -6.40 0.17 15.31
C GLY A 129 -5.82 -0.81 14.29
N ILE A 130 -6.34 -0.82 13.06
CA ILE A 130 -5.78 -1.60 11.94
C ILE A 130 -4.33 -1.16 11.65
N GLY A 131 -4.07 0.15 11.64
CA GLY A 131 -2.73 0.70 11.44
C GLY A 131 -1.76 0.19 12.50
N TYR A 132 -2.16 0.26 13.78
CA TYR A 132 -1.39 -0.27 14.90
C TYR A 132 -1.08 -1.77 14.75
N LEU A 133 -2.09 -2.58 14.40
CA LEU A 133 -1.92 -4.02 14.16
C LEU A 133 -0.95 -4.30 13.00
N LEU A 134 -0.95 -3.46 11.97
CA LEU A 134 0.00 -3.52 10.85
C LEU A 134 1.42 -3.00 11.19
N GLY A 135 1.60 -2.39 12.36
CA GLY A 135 2.89 -1.89 12.86
C GLY A 135 3.11 -0.38 12.68
N ILE A 136 2.04 0.38 12.43
CA ILE A 136 2.08 1.85 12.49
C ILE A 136 2.18 2.28 13.96
N GLN A 137 3.06 3.24 14.25
CA GLN A 137 3.22 3.80 15.59
C GLN A 137 2.07 4.76 15.93
N ASP A 138 1.75 4.88 17.22
CA ASP A 138 0.66 5.74 17.70
C ASP A 138 1.05 7.22 17.83
N GLU A 139 2.37 7.51 17.87
CA GLU A 139 2.99 8.83 17.95
C GLU A 139 3.04 9.57 16.60
#